data_AF-A0AAW0D4F4-F1
#
_entry.id   AF-A0AAW0D4F4-F1
#
_cell.length_a   1.000
_cell.length_b   1.000
_cell.length_c   1.000
_cell.angle_alpha   90.00
_cell.angle_beta   90.00
_cell.angle_gamma   90.00
#
_symmetry.space_group_name_H-M   'P 1'
#
loop_
_entity.id
_entity.type
_entity.pdbx_description
1 polymer ?
#
loop_
_entity_poly.entity_id
_entity_poly.type
_entity_poly.pdbx_seq_one_letter_code
_entity_poly.pdbx_strand_id
1 'polypeptide(L)'
;MSQIDHANDTRLKLAEKLKEEGSTLFSKQKYGPAAKKYTEAIAIDNANPILYANRSACRLKLKQYLDAVADATKAVELNPNYAKAYARIAAAREALGQGRLSKVAWQKALEALPSDNLTEGEITQKKQYEVKLAAVSKACEEQDEDDRQHTSRMKIPPQDATPWRCALGMLPELRRDQNFHSSVRRLFTSQPPVTILMHYGSQAWLIAQAYREFERGTQMMMEMQVGSNNMVNVNLGALELISNAVTYDPRVFHVPNPSWLPKFNQQVMAESQLRNAWTLDGPDKVFQEAENRLLEKGWDDVRPAVSTTVRCWILRGLLEGGLRSNHIAEVEYLNRAIEVIEWGRKVWKDVDASLRGAIFRDTFLRGVKKLHMDALMQACHQEQDPEVRSRLFDEMVQEADAIIKDVDSELIPPRENDPSFAEAYYYYPRAVSQSVKAFCYRERSQSTSDQQESDSLLMKAAQAYIDAAKDFPEDEEKYAAFLNGALENIMRAGAPVKTQLQLMKELRAALSRIQKIWGNSASAVSGRDGIIKRNLQYEPQLRQLLAKGTVTQEDRYRWSPAD
;
A
#
# COMPACT_ATOMS: atom_id res chain seq x y z
N MET A 1 2.27 42.57 36.33
CA MET A 1 2.95 41.26 36.48
C MET A 1 2.06 40.22 37.16
N SER A 2 1.34 40.49 38.26
CA SER A 2 0.66 39.43 39.05
C SER A 2 -0.53 38.67 38.41
N GLN A 3 -1.29 39.24 37.47
CA GLN A 3 -2.46 38.54 36.88
C GLN A 3 -2.09 37.57 35.75
N ILE A 4 -1.03 37.86 34.99
CA ILE A 4 -0.55 37.00 33.90
C ILE A 4 0.12 35.75 34.48
N ASP A 5 0.92 35.91 35.54
CA ASP A 5 1.59 34.81 36.23
C ASP A 5 0.58 33.85 36.89
N HIS A 6 -0.50 34.38 37.47
CA HIS A 6 -1.57 33.58 38.07
C HIS A 6 -2.41 32.82 37.02
N ALA A 7 -2.69 33.45 35.88
CA ALA A 7 -3.40 32.81 34.77
C ALA A 7 -2.57 31.68 34.13
N ASN A 8 -1.25 31.87 34.02
CA ASN A 8 -0.32 30.85 33.53
C ASN A 8 -0.22 29.66 34.51
N ASP A 9 -0.10 29.92 35.81
CA ASP A 9 -0.11 28.88 36.85
C ASP A 9 -1.41 28.04 36.83
N THR A 10 -2.57 28.71 36.63
CA THR A 10 -3.86 28.03 36.52
C THR A 10 -3.95 27.14 35.27
N ARG A 11 -3.39 27.59 34.14
CA ARG A 11 -3.32 26.80 32.90
C ARG A 11 -2.42 25.58 33.05
N LEU A 12 -1.24 25.73 33.66
CA LEU A 12 -0.34 24.59 33.89
C LEU A 12 -0.93 23.56 34.86
N LYS A 13 -1.66 24.00 35.88
CA LYS A 13 -2.43 23.09 36.76
C LYS A 13 -3.51 22.31 36.00
N LEU A 14 -4.16 22.94 35.02
CA LEU A 14 -5.11 22.25 34.15
C LEU A 14 -4.42 21.19 33.27
N ALA A 15 -3.26 21.52 32.68
CA ALA A 15 -2.47 20.55 31.91
C ALA A 15 -2.05 19.35 32.76
N GLU A 16 -1.63 19.59 34.01
CA GLU A 16 -1.26 18.54 34.97
C GLU A 16 -2.45 17.65 35.31
N LYS A 17 -3.63 18.24 35.58
CA LYS A 17 -4.86 17.48 35.81
C LYS A 17 -5.23 16.60 34.60
N LEU A 18 -5.13 17.14 33.38
CA LEU A 18 -5.39 16.38 32.15
C LEU A 18 -4.39 15.24 31.97
N LYS A 19 -3.12 15.45 32.34
CA LYS A 19 -2.08 14.40 32.36
C LYS A 19 -2.43 13.28 33.36
N GLU A 20 -2.92 13.62 34.55
CA GLU A 20 -3.34 12.65 35.57
C GLU A 20 -4.57 11.85 35.12
N GLU A 21 -5.56 12.52 34.52
CA GLU A 21 -6.73 11.87 33.89
C GLU A 21 -6.28 10.89 32.79
N GLY A 22 -5.37 11.32 31.92
CA GLY A 22 -4.77 10.48 30.89
C GLY A 22 -4.04 9.26 31.48
N SER A 23 -3.29 9.45 32.56
CA SER A 23 -2.57 8.38 33.27
C SER A 23 -3.53 7.37 33.89
N THR A 24 -4.63 7.86 34.47
CA THR A 24 -5.71 7.04 35.03
C THR A 24 -6.45 6.24 33.97
N LEU A 25 -6.71 6.85 32.80
CA LEU A 25 -7.30 6.14 31.67
C LEU A 25 -6.35 5.08 31.10
N PHE A 26 -5.06 5.39 31.03
CA PHE A 26 -4.03 4.47 30.58
C PHE A 26 -3.92 3.24 31.48
N SER A 27 -3.91 3.41 32.81
CA SER A 27 -3.87 2.29 33.75
C SER A 27 -5.12 1.41 33.68
N LYS A 28 -6.26 1.98 33.29
CA LYS A 28 -7.51 1.27 32.96
C LYS A 28 -7.53 0.69 31.53
N GLN A 29 -6.40 0.70 30.82
CA GLN A 29 -6.23 0.24 29.43
C GLN A 29 -7.14 0.96 28.41
N LYS A 30 -7.64 2.16 28.76
CA LYS A 30 -8.44 3.01 27.86
C LYS A 30 -7.53 3.93 27.06
N TYR A 31 -6.75 3.35 26.14
CA TYR A 31 -5.67 4.04 25.43
C TYR A 31 -6.14 5.18 24.51
N GLY A 32 -7.25 5.01 23.78
CA GLY A 32 -7.82 6.06 22.94
C GLY A 32 -8.25 7.30 23.75
N PRO A 33 -9.10 7.15 24.77
CA PRO A 33 -9.43 8.24 25.69
C PRO A 33 -8.20 8.86 26.37
N ALA A 34 -7.21 8.05 26.78
CA ALA A 34 -5.98 8.56 27.38
C ALA A 34 -5.19 9.45 26.39
N ALA A 35 -5.03 9.01 25.14
CA ALA A 35 -4.36 9.78 24.08
C ALA A 35 -5.05 11.14 23.82
N LYS A 36 -6.39 11.18 23.90
CA LYS A 36 -7.16 12.44 23.82
C LYS A 36 -6.83 13.39 24.96
N LYS A 37 -6.79 12.90 26.20
CA LYS A 37 -6.41 13.71 27.37
C LYS A 37 -4.99 14.24 27.30
N TYR A 38 -4.03 13.45 26.82
CA TYR A 38 -2.69 13.95 26.57
C TYR A 38 -2.65 15.00 25.46
N THR A 39 -3.49 14.87 24.43
CA THR A 39 -3.60 15.88 23.36
C THR A 39 -4.16 17.20 23.89
N GLU A 40 -5.21 17.15 24.72
CA GLU A 40 -5.74 18.32 25.43
C GLU A 40 -4.65 18.97 26.31
N ALA A 41 -3.86 18.17 27.04
CA ALA A 41 -2.77 18.67 27.87
C ALA A 41 -1.64 19.31 27.03
N ILE A 42 -1.25 18.71 25.90
CA ILE A 42 -0.22 19.23 24.99
C ILE A 42 -0.63 20.58 24.39
N ALA A 43 -1.91 20.78 24.11
CA ALA A 43 -2.41 22.06 23.63
C ALA A 43 -2.20 23.21 24.64
N ILE A 44 -2.02 22.88 25.92
CA ILE A 44 -1.79 23.85 27.01
C ILE A 44 -0.29 23.93 27.36
N ASP A 45 0.39 22.79 27.45
CA ASP A 45 1.80 22.66 27.83
C ASP A 45 2.59 21.88 26.76
N ASN A 46 2.83 22.53 25.63
CA ASN A 46 3.48 21.92 24.47
C ASN A 46 5.00 21.70 24.63
N ALA A 47 5.60 22.20 25.72
CA ALA A 47 7.03 22.08 26.03
C ALA A 47 7.34 20.89 26.94
N ASN A 48 6.31 20.17 27.40
CA ASN A 48 6.48 19.08 28.34
C ASN A 48 6.72 17.72 27.65
N PRO A 49 7.94 17.18 27.71
CA PRO A 49 8.30 15.94 27.01
C PRO A 49 7.51 14.72 27.52
N ILE A 50 7.03 14.74 28.77
CA ILE A 50 6.31 13.62 29.39
C ILE A 50 4.96 13.41 28.70
N LEU A 51 4.28 14.49 28.31
CA LEU A 51 2.97 14.40 27.65
C LEU A 51 3.06 13.68 26.30
N TYR A 52 4.03 14.07 25.47
CA TYR A 52 4.29 13.39 24.19
C TYR A 52 4.71 11.94 24.41
N ALA A 53 5.61 11.67 25.36
CA ALA A 53 6.05 10.31 25.63
C ALA A 53 4.89 9.41 26.13
N ASN A 54 3.97 9.94 26.93
CA ASN A 54 2.80 9.21 27.39
C ASN A 54 1.75 9.01 26.29
N ARG A 55 1.55 10.00 25.41
CA ARG A 55 0.70 9.84 24.23
C ARG A 55 1.28 8.82 23.25
N SER A 56 2.59 8.82 23.04
CA SER A 56 3.32 7.78 22.29
C SER A 56 3.07 6.38 22.86
N ALA A 57 3.07 6.23 24.19
CA ALA A 57 2.74 4.96 24.83
C ALA A 57 1.30 4.49 24.52
N CYS A 58 0.34 5.42 24.48
CA CYS A 58 -1.05 5.11 24.09
C CYS A 58 -1.09 4.66 22.63
N ARG A 59 -0.41 5.38 21.74
CA ARG A 59 -0.36 5.11 20.29
C ARG A 59 0.28 3.76 19.98
N LEU A 60 1.33 3.37 20.69
CA LEU A 60 1.90 2.01 20.63
C LEU A 60 0.85 0.92 20.94
N LYS A 61 0.01 1.16 21.97
CA LYS A 61 -1.04 0.22 22.35
C LYS A 61 -2.22 0.21 21.38
N LEU A 62 -2.43 1.31 20.67
CA LEU A 62 -3.40 1.45 19.59
C LEU A 62 -2.87 1.00 18.22
N LYS A 63 -1.62 0.54 18.15
CA LYS A 63 -0.93 0.17 16.90
C LYS A 63 -0.78 1.31 15.88
N GLN A 64 -0.75 2.55 16.37
CA GLN A 64 -0.47 3.76 15.58
C GLN A 64 1.03 4.06 15.67
N TYR A 65 1.86 3.25 15.01
CA TYR A 65 3.29 3.20 15.29
C TYR A 65 4.04 4.42 14.75
N LEU A 66 3.71 4.93 13.57
CA LEU A 66 4.29 6.15 13.02
C LEU A 66 3.98 7.37 13.90
N ASP A 67 2.77 7.42 14.47
CA ASP A 67 2.38 8.48 15.41
C ASP A 67 3.09 8.35 16.75
N ALA A 68 3.33 7.12 17.20
CA ALA A 68 4.13 6.86 18.37
C ALA A 68 5.59 7.27 18.18
N VAL A 69 6.18 7.04 16.99
CA VAL A 69 7.52 7.54 16.62
C VAL A 69 7.52 9.06 16.67
N ALA A 70 6.59 9.73 16.00
CA ALA A 70 6.53 11.19 15.95
C ALA A 70 6.46 11.83 17.35
N ASP A 71 5.56 11.34 18.21
CA ASP A 71 5.44 11.83 19.58
C ASP A 71 6.71 11.56 20.41
N ALA A 72 7.27 10.36 20.32
CA ALA A 72 8.48 10.04 21.08
C ALA A 72 9.71 10.80 20.57
N THR A 73 9.79 11.05 19.25
CA THR A 73 10.79 11.95 18.66
C THR A 73 10.63 13.36 19.20
N LYS A 74 9.40 13.89 19.30
CA LYS A 74 9.18 15.20 19.90
C LYS A 74 9.60 15.25 21.37
N ALA A 75 9.35 14.18 22.13
CA ALA A 75 9.77 14.09 23.52
C ALA A 75 11.30 14.13 23.68
N VAL A 76 12.07 13.48 22.79
CA VAL A 76 13.55 13.52 22.86
C VAL A 76 14.13 14.82 22.32
N GLU A 77 13.43 15.52 21.42
CA GLU A 77 13.81 16.90 21.03
C GLU A 77 13.70 17.87 22.23
N LEU A 78 12.63 17.73 23.03
CA LEU A 78 12.39 18.55 24.21
C LEU A 78 13.28 18.15 25.40
N ASN A 79 13.58 16.85 25.54
CA ASN A 79 14.52 16.34 26.55
C ASN A 79 15.41 15.24 25.94
N PRO A 80 16.63 15.58 25.50
CA PRO A 80 17.56 14.64 24.89
C PRO A 80 18.00 13.49 25.80
N ASN A 81 17.83 13.59 27.12
CA ASN A 81 18.19 12.55 28.08
C ASN A 81 16.97 11.70 28.49
N TYR A 82 15.87 11.76 27.74
CA TYR A 82 14.67 11.01 28.10
C TYR A 82 14.71 9.56 27.60
N ALA A 83 15.41 8.69 28.33
CA ALA A 83 15.59 7.27 27.97
C ALA A 83 14.29 6.53 27.58
N LYS A 84 13.20 6.74 28.32
CA LYS A 84 11.89 6.14 28.03
C LYS A 84 11.27 6.61 26.71
N ALA A 85 11.62 7.78 26.20
CA ALA A 85 11.15 8.25 24.90
C ALA A 85 11.93 7.55 23.77
N TYR A 86 13.26 7.43 23.87
CA TYR A 86 14.02 6.60 22.93
C TYR A 86 13.57 5.14 22.90
N ALA A 87 13.27 4.56 24.06
CA ALA A 87 12.71 3.21 24.15
C ALA A 87 11.37 3.06 23.39
N ARG A 88 10.53 4.11 23.41
CA ARG A 88 9.27 4.13 22.65
C ARG A 88 9.50 4.28 21.15
N ILE A 89 10.48 5.10 20.72
CA ILE A 89 10.91 5.16 19.32
C ILE A 89 11.35 3.77 18.87
N ALA A 90 12.16 3.09 19.68
CA ALA A 90 12.69 1.77 19.35
C ALA A 90 11.58 0.71 19.24
N ALA A 91 10.66 0.67 20.20
CA ALA A 91 9.52 -0.24 20.18
C ALA A 91 8.57 0.02 19.00
N ALA A 92 8.31 1.29 18.66
CA ALA A 92 7.47 1.63 17.52
C ALA A 92 8.13 1.23 16.20
N ARG A 93 9.43 1.46 16.06
CA ARG A 93 10.21 1.04 14.89
C ARG A 93 10.32 -0.47 14.75
N GLU A 94 10.41 -1.21 15.87
CA GLU A 94 10.36 -2.67 15.89
C GLU A 94 9.01 -3.15 15.35
N ALA A 95 7.90 -2.56 15.82
CA ALA A 95 6.56 -2.88 15.32
C ALA A 95 6.34 -2.51 13.84
N LEU A 96 7.04 -1.48 13.35
CA LEU A 96 7.07 -1.10 11.94
C LEU A 96 8.02 -1.95 11.08
N GLY A 97 8.65 -3.01 11.61
CA GLY A 97 9.64 -3.80 10.87
C GLY A 97 10.96 -3.08 10.57
N GLN A 98 11.20 -1.90 11.17
CA GLN A 98 12.37 -1.06 10.93
C GLN A 98 13.53 -1.43 11.89
N GLY A 99 14.01 -2.67 11.81
CA GLY A 99 14.99 -3.24 12.75
C GLY A 99 16.25 -2.39 12.93
N ARG A 100 16.91 -1.97 11.84
CA ARG A 100 18.13 -1.13 11.90
C ARG A 100 17.89 0.21 12.62
N LEU A 101 16.75 0.85 12.35
CA LEU A 101 16.37 2.11 13.00
C LEU A 101 15.95 1.91 14.46
N SER A 102 15.39 0.75 14.81
CA SER A 102 15.08 0.35 16.19
C SER A 102 16.35 0.11 16.99
N LYS A 103 17.35 -0.59 16.43
CA LYS A 103 18.67 -0.81 17.06
C LYS A 103 19.31 0.50 17.51
N VAL A 104 19.37 1.49 16.62
CA VAL A 104 19.91 2.82 16.93
C VAL A 104 19.13 3.50 18.06
N ALA A 105 17.81 3.38 18.07
CA ALA A 105 16.97 3.98 19.11
C ALA A 105 17.16 3.29 20.47
N TRP A 106 17.35 1.96 20.50
CA TRP A 106 17.68 1.23 21.73
C TRP A 106 19.06 1.62 22.29
N GLN A 107 20.06 1.80 21.42
CA GLN A 107 21.38 2.32 21.83
C GLN A 107 21.26 3.70 22.48
N LYS A 108 20.54 4.63 21.83
CA LYS A 108 20.26 5.95 22.41
C LYS A 108 19.47 5.90 23.72
N ALA A 109 18.56 4.93 23.87
CA ALA A 109 17.84 4.75 25.12
C ALA A 109 18.76 4.37 26.29
N LEU A 110 19.80 3.58 26.03
CA LEU A 110 20.82 3.22 27.01
C LEU A 110 21.77 4.38 27.30
N GLU A 111 22.20 5.10 26.27
CA GLU A 111 23.06 6.29 26.40
C GLU A 111 22.39 7.42 27.18
N ALA A 112 21.06 7.53 27.09
CA ALA A 112 20.28 8.55 27.79
C ALA A 112 20.04 8.23 29.27
N LEU A 113 20.38 7.03 29.76
CA LEU A 113 20.33 6.72 31.18
C LEU A 113 21.52 7.37 31.91
N PRO A 114 21.37 7.76 33.19
CA PRO A 114 22.48 8.26 33.99
C PRO A 114 23.66 7.26 34.03
N SER A 115 24.90 7.76 34.00
CA SER A 115 26.10 6.92 34.07
C SER A 115 26.31 6.29 35.44
N ASP A 116 25.95 7.00 36.51
CA ASP A 116 26.19 6.64 37.91
C ASP A 116 24.92 6.86 38.76
N ASN A 117 24.83 6.18 39.90
CA ASN A 117 23.72 6.30 40.86
C ASN A 117 22.33 6.01 40.29
N LEU A 118 22.21 4.97 39.44
CA LEU A 118 20.92 4.56 38.90
C LEU A 118 19.95 4.13 40.01
N THR A 119 18.71 4.57 39.91
CA THR A 119 17.61 4.06 40.72
C THR A 119 17.30 2.59 40.38
N GLU A 120 16.67 1.84 41.29
CA GLU A 120 16.26 0.45 41.00
C GLU A 120 15.38 0.32 39.74
N GLY A 121 14.53 1.33 39.50
CA GLY A 121 13.72 1.41 38.29
C GLY A 121 14.55 1.60 37.02
N GLU A 122 15.62 2.38 37.07
CA GLU A 122 16.55 2.59 35.95
C GLU A 122 17.47 1.39 35.72
N ILE A 123 17.90 0.70 36.79
CA ILE A 123 18.63 -0.58 36.68
C ILE A 123 17.76 -1.60 35.94
N THR A 124 16.47 -1.67 36.30
CA THR A 124 15.50 -2.55 35.64
C THR A 124 15.30 -2.16 34.17
N GLN A 125 15.16 -0.86 33.87
CA GLN A 125 15.05 -0.35 32.50
C GLN A 125 16.29 -0.68 31.69
N LYS A 126 17.49 -0.46 32.23
CA LYS A 126 18.77 -0.76 31.57
C LYS A 126 18.83 -2.22 31.14
N LYS A 127 18.54 -3.15 32.07
CA LYS A 127 18.49 -4.59 31.77
C LYS A 127 17.48 -4.91 30.67
N GLN A 128 16.28 -4.34 30.73
CA GLN A 128 15.26 -4.53 29.70
C GLN A 128 15.73 -4.01 28.33
N TYR A 129 16.38 -2.85 28.29
CA TYR A 129 16.86 -2.23 27.05
C TYR A 129 18.05 -2.99 26.45
N GLU A 130 18.95 -3.53 27.28
CA GLU A 130 20.04 -4.41 26.84
C GLU A 130 19.50 -5.70 26.20
N VAL A 131 18.51 -6.34 26.82
CA VAL A 131 17.85 -7.54 26.26
C VAL A 131 17.18 -7.22 24.92
N LYS A 132 16.46 -6.09 24.85
CA LYS A 132 15.81 -5.65 23.61
C LYS A 132 16.82 -5.31 22.51
N LEU A 133 17.90 -4.61 22.84
CA LEU A 133 18.96 -4.28 21.90
C LEU A 133 19.63 -5.55 21.35
N ALA A 134 19.92 -6.53 22.21
CA ALA A 134 20.50 -7.80 21.81
C ALA A 134 19.58 -8.58 20.85
N ALA A 135 18.28 -8.67 21.18
CA ALA A 135 17.28 -9.33 20.34
C ALA A 135 17.17 -8.67 18.95
N VAL A 136 17.05 -7.33 18.90
CA VAL A 136 16.96 -6.59 17.63
C VAL A 136 18.27 -6.67 16.84
N SER A 137 19.42 -6.66 17.51
CA SER A 137 20.72 -6.78 16.83
C SER A 137 20.86 -8.13 16.14
N LYS A 138 20.49 -9.21 16.82
CA LYS A 138 20.46 -10.56 16.25
C LYS A 138 19.51 -10.64 15.05
N ALA A 139 18.27 -10.16 15.20
CA ALA A 139 17.30 -10.16 14.11
C ALA A 139 17.78 -9.35 12.88
N CYS A 140 18.47 -8.22 13.09
CA CYS A 140 19.06 -7.44 12.00
C CYS A 140 20.17 -8.20 11.27
N GLU A 141 21.01 -8.94 12.00
CA GLU A 141 22.11 -9.72 11.39
C GLU A 141 21.57 -10.85 10.51
N GLU A 142 20.54 -11.56 10.98
CA GLU A 142 19.83 -12.59 10.23
C GLU A 142 19.16 -12.01 8.97
N GLN A 143 18.49 -10.85 9.12
CA GLN A 143 17.85 -10.16 7.99
C GLN A 143 18.88 -9.64 6.97
N ASP A 144 20.02 -9.10 7.41
CA ASP A 144 21.09 -8.65 6.52
C ASP A 144 21.71 -9.82 5.73
N GLU A 145 21.74 -11.02 6.29
CA GLU A 145 22.21 -12.23 5.59
C GLU A 145 21.19 -12.72 4.55
N ASP A 146 19.89 -12.75 4.90
CA ASP A 146 18.82 -13.10 3.96
C ASP A 146 18.69 -12.06 2.83
N ASP A 147 18.73 -10.77 3.14
CA ASP A 147 18.74 -9.67 2.15
C ASP A 147 19.90 -9.81 1.16
N ARG A 148 21.10 -10.20 1.63
CA ARG A 148 22.26 -10.43 0.75
C ARG A 148 22.05 -11.63 -0.18
N GLN A 149 21.42 -12.69 0.31
CA GLN A 149 21.08 -13.85 -0.51
C GLN A 149 19.93 -13.54 -1.48
N HIS A 150 18.95 -12.74 -1.08
CA HIS A 150 17.80 -12.34 -1.89
C HIS A 150 18.17 -11.32 -2.97
N THR A 151 18.96 -10.28 -2.65
CA THR A 151 19.45 -9.29 -3.62
C THR A 151 20.33 -9.94 -4.70
N SER A 152 21.10 -10.97 -4.35
CA SER A 152 21.84 -11.81 -5.30
C SER A 152 20.94 -12.60 -6.27
N ARG A 153 19.68 -12.87 -5.88
CA ARG A 153 18.68 -13.57 -6.71
C ARG A 153 17.77 -12.61 -7.50
N MET A 154 17.79 -11.31 -7.18
CA MET A 154 16.94 -10.31 -7.84
C MET A 154 17.52 -9.99 -9.22
N LYS A 155 17.08 -10.74 -10.22
CA LYS A 155 17.41 -10.49 -11.62
C LYS A 155 16.73 -9.19 -12.05
N ILE A 156 17.53 -8.15 -12.26
CA ILE A 156 17.05 -6.88 -12.80
C ILE A 156 16.77 -7.09 -14.29
N PRO A 157 15.57 -6.80 -14.81
CA PRO A 157 15.31 -6.85 -16.23
C PRO A 157 16.29 -5.95 -16.98
N PRO A 158 16.77 -6.33 -18.18
CA PRO A 158 17.52 -5.42 -19.03
C PRO A 158 16.75 -4.10 -19.20
N GLN A 159 17.43 -2.95 -19.09
CA GLN A 159 16.77 -1.63 -19.09
C GLN A 159 15.90 -1.40 -20.35
N ASP A 160 16.34 -1.95 -21.48
CA ASP A 160 15.68 -1.89 -22.78
C ASP A 160 14.50 -2.86 -22.94
N ALA A 161 14.39 -3.86 -22.06
CA ALA A 161 13.38 -4.93 -22.15
C ALA A 161 12.30 -4.86 -21.07
N THR A 162 12.20 -3.75 -20.35
CA THR A 162 11.20 -3.53 -19.30
C THR A 162 9.78 -3.46 -19.86
N PRO A 163 8.73 -3.82 -19.06
CA PRO A 163 7.35 -3.84 -19.55
C PRO A 163 6.88 -2.51 -20.14
N TRP A 164 7.26 -1.38 -19.53
CA TRP A 164 6.90 -0.05 -20.04
C TRP A 164 7.65 0.31 -21.33
N ARG A 165 8.89 -0.14 -21.54
CA ARG A 165 9.62 0.06 -22.82
C ARG A 165 8.97 -0.75 -23.95
N CYS A 166 8.63 -2.01 -23.68
CA CYS A 166 7.88 -2.85 -24.62
C CYS A 166 6.54 -2.19 -24.99
N ALA A 167 5.78 -1.74 -23.99
CA ALA A 167 4.50 -1.06 -24.18
C ALA A 167 4.63 0.22 -25.00
N LEU A 168 5.61 1.08 -24.72
CA LEU A 168 5.88 2.29 -25.51
C LEU A 168 6.14 1.97 -26.99
N GLY A 169 6.87 0.88 -27.28
CA GLY A 169 7.13 0.41 -28.64
C GLY A 169 5.88 -0.07 -29.39
N MET A 170 4.87 -0.57 -28.68
CA MET A 170 3.62 -1.06 -29.27
C MET A 170 2.63 0.06 -29.63
N LEU A 171 2.71 1.23 -28.99
CA LEU A 171 1.73 2.31 -29.16
C LEU A 171 1.52 2.79 -30.61
N PRO A 172 2.54 2.92 -31.47
CA PRO A 172 2.33 3.34 -32.87
C PRO A 172 1.49 2.38 -33.69
N GLU A 173 1.56 1.07 -33.42
CA GLU A 173 0.72 0.05 -34.06
C GLU A 173 -0.70 0.08 -33.51
N LEU A 174 -0.83 0.09 -32.17
CA LEU A 174 -2.14 0.15 -31.50
C LEU A 174 -2.95 1.39 -31.91
N ARG A 175 -2.29 2.54 -32.11
CA ARG A 175 -2.94 3.77 -32.63
C ARG A 175 -3.47 3.60 -34.05
N ARG A 176 -2.71 2.92 -34.92
CA ARG A 176 -3.14 2.65 -36.30
C ARG A 176 -4.38 1.74 -36.31
N ASP A 177 -4.37 0.70 -35.48
CA ASP A 177 -5.50 -0.23 -35.36
C ASP A 177 -6.75 0.47 -34.78
N GLN A 178 -6.59 1.34 -33.78
CA GLN A 178 -7.70 2.11 -33.20
C GLN A 178 -8.33 3.08 -34.21
N ASN A 179 -7.51 3.75 -35.03
CA ASN A 179 -7.98 4.64 -36.09
C ASN A 179 -8.72 3.88 -37.20
N PHE A 180 -8.30 2.65 -37.49
CA PHE A 180 -9.00 1.77 -38.43
C PHE A 180 -10.40 1.37 -37.89
N HIS A 181 -10.48 0.91 -36.64
CA HIS A 181 -11.76 0.49 -36.03
C HIS A 181 -12.75 1.65 -35.87
N SER A 182 -12.28 2.85 -35.50
CA SER A 182 -13.13 4.04 -35.40
C SER A 182 -13.65 4.54 -36.76
N SER A 183 -12.93 4.24 -37.84
CA SER A 183 -13.36 4.53 -39.22
C SER A 183 -14.43 3.53 -39.70
N VAL A 184 -14.29 2.25 -39.35
CA VAL A 184 -15.27 1.20 -39.67
C VAL A 184 -16.57 1.37 -38.86
N ARG A 185 -16.48 1.78 -37.58
CA ARG A 185 -17.64 2.04 -36.70
C ARG A 185 -18.58 3.13 -37.25
N ARG A 186 -18.04 4.12 -37.95
CA ARG A 186 -18.85 5.18 -38.60
C ARG A 186 -19.63 4.70 -39.83
N LEU A 187 -19.28 3.56 -40.40
CA LEU A 187 -19.93 3.00 -41.59
C LEU A 187 -21.14 2.11 -41.27
N PHE A 188 -21.30 1.67 -40.02
CA PHE A 188 -22.39 0.79 -39.58
C PHE A 188 -23.22 1.46 -38.48
N THR A 189 -24.12 2.38 -38.85
CA THR A 189 -24.96 3.17 -37.92
C THR A 189 -26.45 2.93 -38.10
N SER A 190 -26.94 1.69 -38.01
CA SER A 190 -28.40 1.46 -38.04
C SER A 190 -28.90 0.26 -37.25
N GLN A 191 -28.20 -0.11 -36.17
CA GLN A 191 -28.68 -0.86 -35.00
C GLN A 191 -27.46 -1.10 -34.09
N PRO A 192 -27.53 -0.98 -32.76
CA PRO A 192 -26.46 -1.46 -31.90
C PRO A 192 -26.77 -2.92 -31.54
N PRO A 193 -26.15 -3.95 -32.17
CA PRO A 193 -26.31 -5.29 -31.66
C PRO A 193 -25.22 -5.49 -30.62
N VAL A 194 -25.67 -5.62 -29.37
CA VAL A 194 -24.94 -6.31 -28.31
C VAL A 194 -23.70 -5.59 -27.81
N THR A 195 -23.56 -5.60 -26.50
CA THR A 195 -22.37 -5.38 -25.69
C THR A 195 -21.20 -6.23 -26.21
N ILE A 196 -20.61 -5.87 -27.35
CA ILE A 196 -19.25 -6.31 -27.64
C ILE A 196 -18.41 -5.51 -26.66
N LEU A 197 -18.09 -6.19 -25.55
CA LEU A 197 -16.95 -5.97 -24.69
C LEU A 197 -15.67 -5.89 -25.55
N MET A 198 -15.52 -4.82 -26.33
CA MET A 198 -14.27 -4.48 -26.96
C MET A 198 -13.41 -3.89 -25.85
N HIS A 199 -12.61 -4.74 -25.20
CA HIS A 199 -11.36 -4.28 -24.60
C HIS A 199 -10.65 -3.48 -25.69
N TYR A 200 -10.42 -2.18 -25.44
CA TYR A 200 -9.47 -1.38 -26.20
C TYR A 200 -8.04 -1.71 -25.73
N GLY A 201 -7.78 -2.93 -25.25
CA GLY A 201 -7.44 -4.09 -26.10
C GLY A 201 -5.98 -4.48 -25.96
N SER A 202 -5.18 -3.61 -25.34
CA SER A 202 -3.85 -3.95 -24.87
C SER A 202 -3.51 -3.15 -23.62
N GLN A 203 -2.91 -3.84 -22.67
CA GLN A 203 -2.35 -3.24 -21.46
C GLN A 203 -1.24 -2.21 -21.72
N ALA A 204 -0.67 -2.19 -22.93
CA ALA A 204 0.38 -1.27 -23.31
C ALA A 204 -0.01 0.21 -23.09
N TRP A 205 -1.28 0.57 -23.28
CA TRP A 205 -1.76 1.94 -23.06
C TRP A 205 -1.55 2.40 -21.62
N LEU A 206 -1.99 1.59 -20.67
CA LEU A 206 -1.98 1.90 -19.26
C LEU A 206 -0.55 1.99 -18.71
N ILE A 207 0.26 0.95 -18.93
CA ILE A 207 1.62 0.92 -18.38
C ILE A 207 2.52 1.98 -19.02
N ALA A 208 2.33 2.29 -20.31
CA ALA A 208 3.07 3.36 -20.96
C ALA A 208 2.68 4.76 -20.46
N GLN A 209 1.39 4.99 -20.19
CA GLN A 209 0.92 6.25 -19.61
C GLN A 209 1.48 6.44 -18.19
N ALA A 210 1.34 5.42 -17.33
CA ALA A 210 1.91 5.43 -15.99
C ALA A 210 3.43 5.73 -16.03
N TYR A 211 4.16 5.07 -16.94
CA TYR A 211 5.60 5.27 -17.05
C TYR A 211 5.98 6.68 -17.50
N ARG A 212 5.26 7.27 -18.46
CA ARG A 212 5.53 8.65 -18.90
C ARG A 212 5.37 9.65 -17.75
N GLU A 213 4.34 9.47 -16.92
CA GLU A 213 4.15 10.33 -15.74
C GLU A 213 5.26 10.12 -14.71
N PHE A 214 5.64 8.87 -14.45
CA PHE A 214 6.74 8.54 -13.54
C PHE A 214 8.07 9.12 -14.01
N GLU A 215 8.40 8.94 -15.30
CA GLU A 215 9.63 9.42 -15.93
C GLU A 215 9.69 10.95 -15.88
N ARG A 216 8.59 11.64 -16.21
CA ARG A 216 8.50 13.10 -16.13
C ARG A 216 8.68 13.62 -14.70
N GLY A 217 8.01 13.01 -13.73
CA GLY A 217 8.15 13.38 -12.32
C GLY A 217 9.57 13.14 -11.80
N THR A 218 10.19 12.02 -12.20
CA THR A 218 11.59 11.72 -11.89
C THR A 218 12.54 12.73 -12.52
N GLN A 219 12.33 13.10 -13.79
CA GLN A 219 13.15 14.11 -14.47
C GLN A 219 13.08 15.46 -13.75
N MET A 220 11.87 15.93 -13.43
CA MET A 220 11.67 17.17 -12.67
C MET A 220 12.42 17.14 -11.33
N MET A 221 12.36 16.01 -10.62
CA MET A 221 13.06 15.82 -9.36
C MET A 221 14.60 15.85 -9.53
N MET A 222 15.11 15.25 -10.61
CA MET A 222 16.55 15.19 -10.89
C MET A 222 17.14 16.55 -11.29
N GLU A 223 16.36 17.36 -12.00
CA GLU A 223 16.71 18.72 -12.43
C GLU A 223 16.73 19.74 -11.28
N MET A 224 16.33 19.35 -10.07
CA MET A 224 16.45 20.16 -8.86
C MET A 224 17.88 20.69 -8.69
N GLN A 225 18.00 22.00 -8.47
CA GLN A 225 19.28 22.67 -8.26
C GLN A 225 19.42 23.13 -6.80
N VAL A 226 20.62 22.97 -6.23
CA VAL A 226 20.96 23.57 -4.93
C VAL A 226 21.70 24.86 -5.23
N GLY A 227 21.09 26.00 -4.92
CA GLY A 227 21.70 27.31 -5.09
C GLY A 227 22.85 27.55 -4.11
N SER A 228 23.66 28.58 -4.39
CA SER A 228 24.85 28.95 -3.60
C SER A 228 24.57 29.21 -2.11
N ASN A 229 23.33 29.50 -1.75
CA ASN A 229 22.92 29.80 -0.37
C ASN A 229 22.29 28.58 0.34
N ASN A 230 22.54 27.35 -0.15
CA ASN A 230 21.82 26.12 0.23
C ASN A 230 20.30 26.17 0.00
N MET A 231 19.78 27.17 -0.71
CA MET A 231 18.37 27.19 -1.14
C MET A 231 18.18 26.22 -2.30
N VAL A 232 17.26 25.28 -2.13
CA VAL A 232 16.94 24.30 -3.15
C VAL A 232 15.88 24.89 -4.09
N ASN A 233 16.20 25.03 -5.38
CA ASN A 233 15.22 25.34 -6.41
C ASN A 233 14.50 24.05 -6.82
N VAL A 234 13.20 24.01 -6.55
CA VAL A 234 12.41 22.77 -6.50
C VAL A 234 11.36 22.83 -7.59
N ASN A 235 11.32 21.79 -8.41
CA ASN A 235 10.28 21.64 -9.42
C ASN A 235 9.01 21.12 -8.75
N LEU A 236 8.13 22.02 -8.34
CA LEU A 236 6.84 21.68 -7.73
C LEU A 236 6.03 20.77 -8.66
N GLY A 237 5.37 19.76 -8.08
CA GLY A 237 4.55 18.82 -8.83
C GLY A 237 5.30 17.55 -9.28
N ALA A 238 6.60 17.43 -9.00
CA ALA A 238 7.32 16.17 -9.22
C ALA A 238 6.70 15.03 -8.40
N LEU A 239 6.39 15.27 -7.12
CA LEU A 239 5.74 14.27 -6.26
C LEU A 239 4.32 13.95 -6.73
N GLU A 240 3.60 14.93 -7.30
CA GLU A 240 2.28 14.72 -7.90
C GLU A 240 2.34 13.77 -9.09
N LEU A 241 3.26 14.00 -10.02
CA LEU A 241 3.43 13.12 -11.19
C LEU A 241 3.83 11.69 -10.78
N ILE A 242 4.78 11.55 -9.84
CA ILE A 242 5.21 10.23 -9.37
C ILE A 242 4.06 9.51 -8.65
N SER A 243 3.32 10.21 -7.78
CA SER A 243 2.19 9.61 -7.05
C SER A 243 0.98 9.28 -7.95
N ASN A 244 0.71 10.10 -8.98
CA ASN A 244 -0.29 9.76 -9.99
C ASN A 244 0.12 8.49 -10.76
N ALA A 245 1.37 8.43 -11.22
CA ALA A 245 1.88 7.27 -11.95
C ALA A 245 1.71 5.95 -11.19
N VAL A 246 2.07 5.92 -9.90
CA VAL A 246 2.00 4.70 -9.09
C VAL A 246 0.58 4.35 -8.66
N THR A 247 -0.31 5.32 -8.48
CA THR A 247 -1.74 5.03 -8.28
C THR A 247 -2.40 4.53 -9.56
N TYR A 248 -1.88 4.93 -10.73
CA TYR A 248 -2.26 4.39 -12.03
C TYR A 248 -1.82 2.93 -12.18
N ASP A 249 -0.51 2.67 -12.12
CA ASP A 249 0.08 1.33 -12.09
C ASP A 249 1.36 1.32 -11.23
N PRO A 250 1.37 0.64 -10.08
CA PRO A 250 2.54 0.65 -9.19
C PRO A 250 3.77 -0.01 -9.81
N ARG A 251 3.62 -0.84 -10.86
CA ARG A 251 4.74 -1.57 -11.47
C ARG A 251 5.73 -0.69 -12.21
N VAL A 252 5.41 0.58 -12.46
CA VAL A 252 6.36 1.55 -13.02
C VAL A 252 7.32 2.12 -11.98
N PHE A 253 7.07 1.91 -10.69
CA PHE A 253 7.94 2.38 -9.63
C PHE A 253 9.30 1.67 -9.66
N HIS A 254 10.38 2.43 -9.81
CA HIS A 254 11.74 1.91 -9.77
C HIS A 254 12.73 3.01 -9.36
N VAL A 255 13.92 2.61 -8.88
CA VAL A 255 15.03 3.51 -8.55
C VAL A 255 16.02 3.50 -9.72
N PRO A 256 15.98 4.46 -10.67
CA PRO A 256 16.74 4.39 -11.91
C PRO A 256 18.25 4.54 -11.72
N ASN A 257 18.69 5.20 -10.64
CA ASN A 257 20.11 5.38 -10.33
C ASN A 257 20.32 5.64 -8.82
N PRO A 258 21.56 5.48 -8.30
CA PRO A 258 21.85 5.65 -6.87
C PRO A 258 21.55 7.05 -6.30
N SER A 259 21.55 8.09 -7.14
CA SER A 259 21.28 9.47 -6.70
C SER A 259 19.78 9.76 -6.54
N TRP A 260 18.90 8.88 -7.01
CA TRP A 260 17.45 9.08 -7.00
C TRP A 260 16.88 9.16 -5.59
N LEU A 261 17.27 8.27 -4.68
CA LEU A 261 16.77 8.30 -3.29
C LEU A 261 17.17 9.57 -2.53
N PRO A 262 18.44 10.03 -2.57
CA PRO A 262 18.81 11.34 -2.04
C PRO A 262 17.98 12.49 -2.61
N LYS A 263 17.81 12.55 -3.94
CA LYS A 263 17.01 13.58 -4.62
C LYS A 263 15.54 13.53 -4.23
N PHE A 264 14.98 12.33 -4.12
CA PHE A 264 13.61 12.12 -3.64
C PHE A 264 13.40 12.67 -2.23
N ASN A 265 14.32 12.37 -1.31
CA ASN A 265 14.24 12.90 0.06
C ASN A 265 14.32 14.43 0.08
N GLN A 266 15.21 15.02 -0.74
CA GLN A 266 15.31 16.48 -0.88
C GLN A 266 14.01 17.08 -1.45
N GLN A 267 13.42 16.46 -2.48
CA GLN A 267 12.15 16.90 -3.07
C GLN A 267 11.00 16.83 -2.06
N VAL A 268 10.87 15.73 -1.33
CA VAL A 268 9.86 15.56 -0.27
C VAL A 268 10.02 16.64 0.79
N MET A 269 11.23 16.86 1.30
CA MET A 269 11.48 17.89 2.31
C MET A 269 11.11 19.28 1.79
N ALA A 270 11.55 19.62 0.58
CA ALA A 270 11.37 20.95 0.05
C ALA A 270 9.91 21.26 -0.32
N GLU A 271 9.20 20.36 -1.01
CA GLU A 271 7.76 20.55 -1.29
C GLU A 271 6.96 20.62 0.01
N SER A 272 7.31 19.80 1.01
CA SER A 272 6.61 19.81 2.30
C SER A 272 6.80 21.11 3.05
N GLN A 273 8.01 21.67 3.07
CA GLN A 273 8.28 22.96 3.70
C GLN A 273 7.57 24.11 2.97
N LEU A 274 7.63 24.14 1.64
CA LEU A 274 6.99 25.18 0.84
C LEU A 274 5.46 25.19 0.99
N ARG A 275 4.83 24.01 1.14
CA ARG A 275 3.38 23.89 1.32
C ARG A 275 2.94 23.86 2.78
N ASN A 276 3.86 23.84 3.73
CA ASN A 276 3.62 23.52 5.14
C ASN A 276 2.77 22.24 5.28
N ALA A 277 3.22 21.15 4.65
CA ALA A 277 2.57 19.85 4.66
C ALA A 277 2.87 19.06 5.95
N TRP A 278 1.92 18.24 6.39
CA TRP A 278 1.95 17.47 7.65
C TRP A 278 2.65 16.12 7.51
N THR A 279 3.73 16.05 6.71
CA THR A 279 4.34 14.76 6.32
C THR A 279 4.95 13.95 7.47
N LEU A 280 5.27 14.58 8.59
CA LEU A 280 5.80 13.95 9.80
C LEU A 280 4.73 13.72 10.88
N ASP A 281 3.52 14.22 10.65
CA ASP A 281 2.42 14.16 11.61
C ASP A 281 1.46 13.01 11.26
N GLY A 282 0.42 12.83 12.06
CA GLY A 282 -0.66 11.87 11.81
C GLY A 282 -1.93 12.53 11.27
N PRO A 283 -2.89 11.73 10.78
CA PRO A 283 -4.20 12.20 10.29
C PRO A 283 -4.92 13.10 11.30
N ASP A 284 -4.89 12.76 12.59
CA ASP A 284 -5.51 13.55 13.67
C ASP A 284 -5.11 15.03 13.65
N LYS A 285 -3.83 15.31 13.40
CA LYS A 285 -3.32 16.69 13.37
C LYS A 285 -3.73 17.41 12.10
N VAL A 286 -3.77 16.70 10.96
CA VAL A 286 -4.34 17.23 9.72
C VAL A 286 -5.78 17.66 9.94
N PHE A 287 -6.59 16.82 10.59
CA PHE A 287 -8.00 17.11 10.87
C PHE A 287 -8.15 18.37 11.73
N GLN A 288 -7.34 18.50 12.78
CA GLN A 288 -7.40 19.61 13.73
C GLN A 288 -6.93 20.94 13.11
N GLU A 289 -5.88 20.92 12.31
CA GLU A 289 -5.23 22.14 11.84
C GLU A 289 -5.77 22.63 10.48
N ALA A 290 -6.23 21.72 9.61
CA ALA A 290 -6.63 22.07 8.25
C ALA A 290 -7.87 22.99 8.22
N GLU A 291 -8.86 22.79 9.10
CA GLU A 291 -10.05 23.66 9.16
C GLU A 291 -9.72 25.07 9.66
N ASN A 292 -8.90 25.18 10.71
CA ASN A 292 -8.44 26.48 11.21
C ASN A 292 -7.62 27.22 10.15
N ARG A 293 -6.70 26.50 9.50
CA ARG A 293 -5.88 27.05 8.41
C ARG A 293 -6.74 27.49 7.22
N LEU A 294 -7.85 26.80 6.95
CA LEU A 294 -8.80 27.18 5.91
C LEU A 294 -9.46 28.52 6.23
N LEU A 295 -9.87 28.72 7.49
CA LEU A 295 -10.46 29.98 7.95
C LEU A 295 -9.46 31.15 7.89
N GLU A 296 -8.20 30.90 8.22
CA GLU A 296 -7.16 31.95 8.29
C GLU A 296 -6.53 32.30 6.95
N LYS A 297 -6.24 31.29 6.11
CA LYS A 297 -5.40 31.42 4.91
C LYS A 297 -6.12 31.04 3.61
N GLY A 298 -7.30 30.44 3.70
CA GLY A 298 -8.10 30.07 2.54
C GLY A 298 -7.68 28.75 1.87
N TRP A 299 -8.47 28.36 0.88
CA TRP A 299 -8.39 27.06 0.22
C TRP A 299 -7.11 26.86 -0.58
N ASP A 300 -6.57 27.93 -1.17
CA ASP A 300 -5.33 27.87 -1.97
C ASP A 300 -4.09 27.57 -1.15
N ASP A 301 -4.15 27.72 0.17
CA ASP A 301 -3.09 27.34 1.09
C ASP A 301 -3.30 25.91 1.66
N VAL A 302 -4.53 25.58 2.07
CA VAL A 302 -4.85 24.27 2.67
C VAL A 302 -4.81 23.14 1.64
N ARG A 303 -5.44 23.33 0.48
CA ARG A 303 -5.56 22.29 -0.55
C ARG A 303 -4.20 21.71 -0.98
N PRO A 304 -3.18 22.50 -1.36
CA PRO A 304 -1.88 21.94 -1.71
C PRO A 304 -1.15 21.35 -0.50
N ALA A 305 -1.33 21.86 0.73
CA ALA A 305 -0.73 21.29 1.92
C ALA A 305 -1.25 19.86 2.19
N VAL A 306 -2.57 19.65 2.11
CA VAL A 306 -3.17 18.32 2.26
C VAL A 306 -2.77 17.42 1.10
N SER A 307 -2.77 17.93 -0.14
CA SER A 307 -2.36 17.16 -1.31
C SER A 307 -0.91 16.66 -1.21
N THR A 308 0.04 17.53 -0.87
CA THR A 308 1.45 17.15 -0.66
C THR A 308 1.57 16.15 0.48
N THR A 309 0.82 16.31 1.58
CA THR A 309 0.83 15.37 2.72
C THR A 309 0.46 13.95 2.29
N VAL A 310 -0.69 13.81 1.65
CA VAL A 310 -1.22 12.51 1.17
C VAL A 310 -0.27 11.86 0.17
N ARG A 311 0.22 12.62 -0.81
CA ARG A 311 1.14 12.12 -1.84
C ARG A 311 2.47 11.66 -1.24
N CYS A 312 3.01 12.40 -0.28
CA CYS A 312 4.22 12.01 0.44
C CYS A 312 4.04 10.69 1.21
N TRP A 313 2.91 10.46 1.87
CA TRP A 313 2.65 9.19 2.55
C TRP A 313 2.53 8.02 1.58
N ILE A 314 1.81 8.18 0.45
CA ILE A 314 1.72 7.14 -0.59
C ILE A 314 3.13 6.73 -1.06
N LEU A 315 3.97 7.71 -1.39
CA LEU A 315 5.33 7.45 -1.89
C LEU A 315 6.26 6.87 -0.82
N ARG A 316 6.10 7.26 0.45
CA ARG A 316 6.82 6.63 1.57
C ARG A 316 6.39 5.19 1.78
N GLY A 317 5.09 4.90 1.69
CA GLY A 317 4.58 3.52 1.77
C GLY A 317 5.21 2.62 0.72
N LEU A 318 5.21 3.06 -0.55
CA LEU A 318 5.83 2.31 -1.65
C LEU A 318 7.35 2.12 -1.49
N LEU A 319 8.05 3.05 -0.85
CA LEU A 319 9.47 2.86 -0.52
C LEU A 319 9.68 1.83 0.58
N GLU A 320 8.81 1.76 1.58
CA GLU A 320 8.89 0.72 2.61
C GLU A 320 8.57 -0.66 2.03
N GLY A 321 7.44 -0.78 1.32
CA GLY A 321 7.01 -2.05 0.74
C GLY A 321 7.87 -2.52 -0.43
N GLY A 322 8.09 -1.65 -1.42
CA GLY A 322 8.75 -2.03 -2.67
C GLY A 322 10.27 -2.17 -2.58
N LEU A 323 10.95 -1.34 -1.78
CA LEU A 323 12.41 -1.36 -1.67
C LEU A 323 12.92 -2.17 -0.47
N ARG A 324 12.13 -2.24 0.62
CA ARG A 324 12.54 -2.87 1.88
C ARG A 324 11.69 -4.08 2.26
N SER A 325 10.74 -4.47 1.42
CA SER A 325 9.78 -5.56 1.70
C SER A 325 9.04 -5.40 3.03
N ASN A 326 8.89 -4.15 3.47
CA ASN A 326 8.29 -3.78 4.76
C ASN A 326 6.82 -3.38 4.56
N HIS A 327 5.98 -4.40 4.40
CA HIS A 327 4.57 -4.20 4.08
C HIS A 327 3.74 -3.72 5.26
N ILE A 328 4.21 -3.92 6.50
CA ILE A 328 3.54 -3.38 7.69
C ILE A 328 3.59 -1.84 7.68
N ALA A 329 4.77 -1.26 7.44
CA ALA A 329 4.90 0.18 7.34
C ALA A 329 4.20 0.74 6.09
N GLU A 330 4.22 -0.01 4.97
CA GLU A 330 3.48 0.35 3.76
C GLU A 330 1.97 0.49 4.03
N VAL A 331 1.36 -0.50 4.68
CA VAL A 331 -0.05 -0.48 5.11
C VAL A 331 -0.33 0.75 5.96
N GLU A 332 0.51 1.05 6.96
CA GLU A 332 0.26 2.18 7.85
C GLU A 332 0.33 3.54 7.11
N TYR A 333 1.28 3.73 6.19
CA TYR A 333 1.35 4.95 5.39
C TYR A 333 0.16 5.12 4.43
N LEU A 334 -0.27 4.03 3.78
CA LEU A 334 -1.40 4.05 2.86
C LEU A 334 -2.72 4.27 3.61
N ASN A 335 -2.90 3.65 4.79
CA ASN A 335 -4.07 3.88 5.62
C ASN A 335 -4.17 5.36 6.06
N ARG A 336 -3.06 6.00 6.46
CA ARG A 336 -3.05 7.44 6.77
C ARG A 336 -3.52 8.30 5.60
N ALA A 337 -3.09 7.96 4.38
CA ALA A 337 -3.53 8.65 3.17
C ALA A 337 -5.05 8.46 2.94
N ILE A 338 -5.55 7.23 3.10
CA ILE A 338 -6.98 6.90 2.99
C ILE A 338 -7.80 7.70 4.01
N GLU A 339 -7.41 7.70 5.28
CA GLU A 339 -8.11 8.41 6.35
C GLU A 339 -8.27 9.91 6.04
N VAL A 340 -7.20 10.56 5.57
CA VAL A 340 -7.24 11.99 5.20
C VAL A 340 -8.10 12.25 3.96
N ILE A 341 -8.04 11.37 2.96
CA ILE A 341 -8.89 11.49 1.76
C ILE A 341 -10.36 11.35 2.14
N GLU A 342 -10.73 10.31 2.90
CA GLU A 342 -12.11 10.05 3.32
C GLU A 342 -12.65 11.16 4.23
N TRP A 343 -11.85 11.62 5.18
CA TRP A 343 -12.19 12.77 6.01
C TRP A 343 -12.43 14.01 5.17
N GLY A 344 -11.50 14.39 4.29
CA GLY A 344 -11.62 15.59 3.47
C GLY A 344 -12.81 15.51 2.50
N ARG A 345 -13.11 14.33 1.96
CA ARG A 345 -14.32 14.08 1.16
C ARG A 345 -15.61 14.30 1.93
N LYS A 346 -15.63 13.94 3.22
CA LYS A 346 -16.79 14.13 4.10
C LYS A 346 -16.95 15.59 4.53
N VAL A 347 -15.85 16.23 4.94
CA VAL A 347 -15.84 17.62 5.42
C VAL A 347 -16.15 18.59 4.27
N TRP A 348 -15.56 18.38 3.10
CA TRP A 348 -15.70 19.26 1.93
C TRP A 348 -16.63 18.68 0.86
N LYS A 349 -17.64 17.89 1.27
CA LYS A 349 -18.58 17.22 0.36
C LYS A 349 -19.38 18.17 -0.54
N ASP A 350 -19.54 19.43 -0.14
CA ASP A 350 -20.32 20.45 -0.85
C ASP A 350 -19.44 21.33 -1.76
N VAL A 351 -18.11 21.18 -1.71
CA VAL A 351 -17.18 21.89 -2.60
C VAL A 351 -17.19 21.25 -3.98
N ASP A 352 -17.36 22.03 -5.05
CA ASP A 352 -17.35 21.52 -6.41
C ASP A 352 -16.12 20.61 -6.69
N ALA A 353 -16.34 19.48 -7.37
CA ALA A 353 -15.30 18.47 -7.58
C ALA A 353 -14.10 18.99 -8.38
N SER A 354 -14.29 20.00 -9.25
CA SER A 354 -13.20 20.64 -9.97
C SER A 354 -12.31 21.50 -9.07
N LEU A 355 -12.87 22.06 -7.99
CA LEU A 355 -12.18 22.94 -7.04
C LEU A 355 -11.64 22.18 -5.82
N ARG A 356 -12.29 21.08 -5.44
CA ARG A 356 -11.92 20.26 -4.27
C ARG A 356 -10.50 19.70 -4.41
N GLY A 357 -10.07 19.41 -5.63
CA GLY A 357 -8.73 18.89 -5.92
C GLY A 357 -8.71 17.38 -6.14
N ALA A 358 -7.70 16.93 -6.89
CA ALA A 358 -7.65 15.58 -7.44
C ALA A 358 -7.64 14.47 -6.36
N ILE A 359 -6.99 14.71 -5.22
CA ILE A 359 -6.85 13.70 -4.17
C ILE A 359 -8.17 13.29 -3.51
N PHE A 360 -9.21 14.12 -3.62
CA PHE A 360 -10.55 13.83 -3.06
C PHE A 360 -11.52 13.24 -4.08
N ARG A 361 -11.08 12.95 -5.31
CA ARG A 361 -11.90 12.25 -6.31
C ARG A 361 -12.02 10.77 -5.96
N ASP A 362 -13.13 10.15 -6.35
CA ASP A 362 -13.35 8.71 -6.21
C ASP A 362 -12.24 7.89 -6.86
N THR A 363 -11.82 8.29 -8.06
CA THR A 363 -10.75 7.62 -8.80
C THR A 363 -9.42 7.64 -8.06
N PHE A 364 -9.06 8.76 -7.41
CA PHE A 364 -7.83 8.82 -6.62
C PHE A 364 -7.91 7.91 -5.39
N LEU A 365 -9.03 7.94 -4.66
CA LEU A 365 -9.23 7.06 -3.50
C LEU A 365 -9.16 5.58 -3.89
N ARG A 366 -9.80 5.19 -5.01
CA ARG A 366 -9.71 3.82 -5.56
C ARG A 366 -8.28 3.43 -5.88
N GLY A 367 -7.51 4.35 -6.47
CA GLY A 367 -6.09 4.16 -6.74
C GLY A 367 -5.28 3.87 -5.48
N VAL A 368 -5.50 4.62 -4.40
CA VAL A 368 -4.80 4.42 -3.11
C VAL A 368 -5.26 3.13 -2.42
N LYS A 369 -6.57 2.85 -2.39
CA LYS A 369 -7.10 1.61 -1.80
C LYS A 369 -6.64 0.35 -2.55
N LYS A 370 -6.46 0.43 -3.87
CA LYS A 370 -5.83 -0.64 -4.66
C LYS A 370 -4.42 -0.95 -4.15
N LEU A 371 -3.59 0.08 -3.90
CA LEU A 371 -2.26 -0.10 -3.31
C LEU A 371 -2.34 -0.66 -1.90
N HIS A 372 -3.30 -0.19 -1.09
CA HIS A 372 -3.49 -0.63 0.29
C HIS A 372 -3.85 -2.12 0.37
N MET A 373 -4.77 -2.59 -0.49
CA MET A 373 -5.12 -4.00 -0.58
C MET A 373 -3.94 -4.89 -0.98
N ASP A 374 -3.14 -4.46 -1.96
CA ASP A 374 -1.93 -5.18 -2.35
C ASP A 374 -0.95 -5.27 -1.16
N ALA A 375 -0.76 -4.18 -0.42
CA ALA A 375 0.09 -4.15 0.78
C ALA A 375 -0.44 -5.04 1.92
N LEU A 376 -1.75 -5.02 2.18
CA LEU A 376 -2.42 -5.88 3.16
C LEU A 376 -2.24 -7.36 2.82
N MET A 377 -2.37 -7.75 1.55
CA MET A 377 -2.11 -9.13 1.10
C MET A 377 -0.68 -9.57 1.44
N GLN A 378 0.32 -8.71 1.17
CA GLN A 378 1.72 -9.04 1.46
C GLN A 378 2.00 -9.08 2.97
N ALA A 379 1.49 -8.11 3.74
CA ALA A 379 1.61 -8.10 5.19
C ALA A 379 0.96 -9.35 5.82
N CYS A 380 -0.21 -9.75 5.31
CA CYS A 380 -0.90 -10.95 5.75
C CYS A 380 -0.09 -12.24 5.47
N HIS A 381 0.66 -12.30 4.37
CA HIS A 381 1.52 -13.43 4.04
C HIS A 381 2.70 -13.56 5.02
N GLN A 382 3.20 -12.43 5.53
CA GLN A 382 4.30 -12.37 6.49
C GLN A 382 3.85 -12.56 7.96
N GLU A 383 2.56 -12.35 8.25
CA GLU A 383 2.02 -12.47 9.61
C GLU A 383 1.97 -13.93 10.07
N GLN A 384 2.52 -14.21 11.25
CA GLN A 384 2.61 -15.56 11.83
C GLN A 384 1.49 -15.85 12.84
N ASP A 385 0.94 -14.82 13.49
CA ASP A 385 -0.14 -14.95 14.48
C ASP A 385 -1.50 -15.23 13.78
N PRO A 386 -2.12 -16.40 14.02
CA PRO A 386 -3.40 -16.76 13.40
C PRO A 386 -4.55 -15.80 13.72
N GLU A 387 -4.60 -15.23 14.94
CA GLU A 387 -5.67 -14.31 15.34
C GLU A 387 -5.51 -12.94 14.68
N VAL A 388 -4.26 -12.49 14.50
CA VAL A 388 -3.98 -11.27 13.73
C VAL A 388 -4.32 -11.50 12.27
N ARG A 389 -3.88 -12.63 11.70
CA ARG A 389 -4.16 -12.99 10.30
C ARG A 389 -5.66 -13.07 10.00
N SER A 390 -6.44 -13.66 10.90
CA SER A 390 -7.90 -13.75 10.77
C SER A 390 -8.57 -12.36 10.71
N ARG A 391 -8.14 -11.43 11.58
CA ARG A 391 -8.65 -10.04 11.57
C ARG A 391 -8.27 -9.30 10.30
N LEU A 392 -7.04 -9.48 9.80
CA LEU A 392 -6.61 -8.91 8.53
C LEU A 392 -7.48 -9.42 7.37
N PHE A 393 -7.87 -10.70 7.37
CA PHE A 393 -8.80 -11.21 6.35
C PHE A 393 -10.16 -10.51 6.38
N ASP A 394 -10.73 -10.27 7.55
CA ASP A 394 -12.02 -9.58 7.66
C ASP A 394 -11.93 -8.13 7.18
N GLU A 395 -10.85 -7.43 7.55
CA GLU A 395 -10.57 -6.06 7.09
C GLU A 395 -10.41 -6.01 5.56
N MET A 396 -9.61 -6.92 4.99
CA MET A 396 -9.39 -7.04 3.55
C MET A 396 -10.68 -7.32 2.78
N VAL A 397 -11.52 -8.23 3.27
CA VAL A 397 -12.81 -8.55 2.63
C VAL A 397 -13.77 -7.36 2.72
N GLN A 398 -13.83 -6.68 3.86
CA GLN A 398 -14.66 -5.49 4.04
C GLN A 398 -14.27 -4.37 3.07
N GLU A 399 -12.97 -4.09 2.95
CA GLU A 399 -12.47 -3.08 2.01
C GLU A 399 -12.73 -3.49 0.55
N ALA A 400 -12.50 -4.75 0.20
CA ALA A 400 -12.78 -5.29 -1.12
C ALA A 400 -14.26 -5.16 -1.51
N ASP A 401 -15.18 -5.54 -0.61
CA ASP A 401 -16.62 -5.42 -0.86
C ASP A 401 -17.05 -3.95 -1.00
N ALA A 402 -16.44 -3.04 -0.24
CA ALA A 402 -16.73 -1.61 -0.35
C ALA A 402 -16.31 -1.05 -1.72
N ILE A 403 -15.14 -1.44 -2.25
CA ILE A 403 -14.66 -1.00 -3.57
C ILE A 403 -15.50 -1.60 -4.70
N ILE A 404 -15.83 -2.89 -4.63
CA ILE A 404 -16.70 -3.54 -5.62
C ILE A 404 -18.03 -2.81 -5.71
N LYS A 405 -18.67 -2.58 -4.55
CA LYS A 405 -19.95 -1.86 -4.48
C LYS A 405 -19.85 -0.45 -5.03
N ASP A 406 -18.78 0.27 -4.70
CA ASP A 406 -18.53 1.63 -5.16
C ASP A 406 -18.39 1.68 -6.69
N VAL A 407 -17.54 0.83 -7.28
CA VAL A 407 -17.35 0.73 -8.74
C VAL A 407 -18.63 0.31 -9.46
N ASP A 408 -19.35 -0.70 -8.93
CA ASP A 408 -20.57 -1.22 -9.57
C ASP A 408 -21.75 -0.24 -9.50
N SER A 409 -21.68 0.76 -8.62
CA SER A 409 -22.70 1.81 -8.49
C SER A 409 -22.50 3.01 -9.42
N GLU A 410 -21.33 3.13 -10.06
CA GLU A 410 -20.99 4.28 -10.91
C GLU A 410 -21.15 4.00 -12.41
N LEU A 411 -21.49 5.08 -13.14
CA LEU A 411 -21.39 5.09 -14.59
C LEU A 411 -19.92 5.21 -15.01
N ILE A 412 -19.37 4.12 -15.56
CA ILE A 412 -18.00 4.09 -16.08
C ILE A 412 -17.89 5.04 -17.28
N PRO A 413 -16.94 6.00 -17.28
CA PRO A 413 -16.79 6.94 -18.38
C PRO A 413 -16.48 6.21 -19.70
N PRO A 414 -16.99 6.70 -20.85
CA PRO A 414 -16.73 6.08 -22.15
C PRO A 414 -15.23 6.03 -22.47
N ARG A 415 -14.76 4.90 -22.99
CA ARG A 415 -13.34 4.65 -23.34
C ARG A 415 -12.81 5.46 -24.55
N GLU A 416 -13.58 6.41 -25.08
CA GLU A 416 -13.30 7.03 -26.40
C GLU A 416 -12.09 7.99 -26.39
N ASN A 417 -11.73 8.58 -25.25
CA ASN A 417 -10.63 9.55 -25.15
C ASN A 417 -9.40 9.03 -24.39
N ASP A 418 -9.57 8.13 -23.41
CA ASP A 418 -8.47 7.49 -22.68
C ASP A 418 -8.91 6.09 -22.20
N PRO A 419 -8.58 5.02 -22.94
CA PRO A 419 -8.96 3.67 -22.56
C PRO A 419 -8.30 3.23 -21.23
N SER A 420 -7.15 3.82 -20.87
CA SER A 420 -6.39 3.42 -19.70
C SER A 420 -6.96 3.97 -18.38
N PHE A 421 -7.71 5.07 -18.43
CA PHE A 421 -8.26 5.70 -17.22
C PHE A 421 -9.31 4.82 -16.54
N ALA A 422 -10.25 4.29 -17.33
CA ALA A 422 -11.28 3.40 -16.81
C ALA A 422 -10.67 2.09 -16.29
N GLU A 423 -9.64 1.57 -16.97
CA GLU A 423 -8.89 0.40 -16.52
C GLU A 423 -8.24 0.66 -15.16
N ALA A 424 -7.45 1.73 -15.02
CA ALA A 424 -6.68 2.01 -13.81
C ALA A 424 -7.54 2.26 -12.55
N TYR A 425 -8.74 2.85 -12.72
CA TYR A 425 -9.54 3.37 -11.61
C TYR A 425 -10.94 2.77 -11.44
N TYR A 426 -11.39 1.89 -12.34
CA TYR A 426 -12.67 1.16 -12.19
C TYR A 426 -12.44 -0.34 -12.23
N TYR A 427 -11.92 -0.83 -13.37
CA TYR A 427 -11.76 -2.27 -13.56
C TYR A 427 -10.66 -2.84 -12.66
N TYR A 428 -9.48 -2.23 -12.60
CA TYR A 428 -8.36 -2.75 -11.81
C TYR A 428 -8.64 -2.78 -10.30
N PRO A 429 -9.18 -1.71 -9.68
CA PRO A 429 -9.58 -1.77 -8.28
C PRO A 429 -10.59 -2.90 -8.01
N ARG A 430 -11.64 -3.04 -8.84
CA ARG A 430 -12.62 -4.13 -8.71
C ARG A 430 -11.97 -5.50 -8.84
N ALA A 431 -11.08 -5.67 -9.81
CA ALA A 431 -10.39 -6.92 -10.06
C ALA A 431 -9.46 -7.31 -8.91
N VAL A 432 -8.68 -6.36 -8.38
CA VAL A 432 -7.83 -6.58 -7.21
C VAL A 432 -8.69 -6.94 -6.00
N SER A 433 -9.81 -6.25 -5.76
CA SER A 433 -10.76 -6.60 -4.69
C SER A 433 -11.31 -8.02 -4.83
N GLN A 434 -11.65 -8.48 -6.03
CA GLN A 434 -12.06 -9.87 -6.26
C GLN A 434 -10.92 -10.87 -5.96
N SER A 435 -9.69 -10.53 -6.36
CA SER A 435 -8.52 -11.37 -6.06
C SER A 435 -8.19 -11.46 -4.57
N VAL A 436 -8.41 -10.38 -3.81
CA VAL A 436 -8.30 -10.33 -2.35
C VAL A 436 -9.30 -11.28 -1.71
N LYS A 437 -10.56 -11.25 -2.15
CA LYS A 437 -11.59 -12.19 -1.68
C LYS A 437 -11.20 -13.63 -2.01
N ALA A 438 -10.68 -13.87 -3.21
CA ALA A 438 -10.20 -15.18 -3.62
C ALA A 438 -9.07 -15.70 -2.72
N PHE A 439 -8.11 -14.83 -2.39
CA PHE A 439 -7.04 -15.12 -1.43
C PHE A 439 -7.62 -15.49 -0.06
N CYS A 440 -8.50 -14.67 0.52
CA CYS A 440 -9.11 -14.96 1.81
C CYS A 440 -9.90 -16.28 1.84
N TYR A 441 -10.66 -16.59 0.78
CA TYR A 441 -11.36 -17.89 0.69
C TYR A 441 -10.38 -19.07 0.66
N ARG A 442 -9.29 -18.96 -0.10
CA ARG A 442 -8.25 -20.00 -0.18
C ARG A 442 -7.52 -20.22 1.15
N GLU A 443 -7.24 -19.16 1.90
CA GLU A 443 -6.57 -19.30 3.19
C GLU A 443 -7.53 -19.88 4.26
N ARG A 444 -8.81 -19.49 4.23
CA ARG A 444 -9.85 -20.10 5.07
C ARG A 444 -10.05 -21.59 4.76
N SER A 445 -9.97 -21.99 3.49
CA SER A 445 -10.12 -23.40 3.09
C SER A 445 -9.01 -24.29 3.66
N GLN A 446 -7.83 -23.74 3.92
CA GLN A 446 -6.71 -24.45 4.54
C GLN A 446 -6.85 -24.55 6.07
N SER A 447 -7.68 -23.70 6.66
CA SER A 447 -7.88 -23.63 8.12
C SER A 447 -9.05 -24.49 8.60
N THR A 448 -9.96 -24.90 7.71
CA THR A 448 -11.06 -25.81 8.06
C THR A 448 -10.61 -27.28 7.97
N SER A 449 -11.11 -28.10 8.89
CA SER A 449 -10.94 -29.56 8.87
C SER A 449 -12.03 -30.29 8.08
N ASP A 450 -13.11 -29.60 7.69
CA ASP A 450 -14.19 -30.16 6.87
C ASP A 450 -13.83 -30.08 5.38
N GLN A 451 -13.69 -31.24 4.74
CA GLN A 451 -13.34 -31.34 3.33
C GLN A 451 -14.40 -30.72 2.41
N GLN A 452 -15.69 -30.85 2.74
CA GLN A 452 -16.78 -30.30 1.92
C GLN A 452 -16.81 -28.78 2.01
N GLU A 453 -16.58 -28.24 3.21
CA GLU A 453 -16.42 -26.80 3.42
C GLU A 453 -15.17 -26.28 2.69
N SER A 454 -14.04 -26.98 2.82
CA SER A 454 -12.78 -26.64 2.15
C SER A 454 -12.98 -26.58 0.62
N ASP A 455 -13.62 -27.59 0.04
CA ASP A 455 -13.93 -27.63 -1.40
C ASP A 455 -14.83 -26.47 -1.83
N SER A 456 -15.85 -26.15 -1.02
CA SER A 456 -16.75 -25.03 -1.28
C SER A 456 -16.01 -23.69 -1.27
N LEU A 457 -15.11 -23.49 -0.31
CA LEU A 457 -14.26 -22.29 -0.22
C LEU A 457 -13.28 -22.20 -1.39
N LEU A 458 -12.65 -23.30 -1.79
CA LEU A 458 -11.78 -23.34 -2.98
C LEU A 458 -12.56 -23.01 -4.26
N MET A 459 -13.79 -23.50 -4.42
CA MET A 459 -14.63 -23.15 -5.57
C MET A 459 -15.03 -21.67 -5.55
N LYS A 460 -15.32 -21.08 -4.38
CA LYS A 460 -15.54 -19.64 -4.23
C LYS A 460 -14.29 -18.83 -4.57
N ALA A 461 -13.12 -19.29 -4.14
CA ALA A 461 -11.83 -18.68 -4.49
C ALA A 461 -11.60 -18.70 -6.00
N ALA A 462 -11.83 -19.84 -6.65
CA ALA A 462 -11.70 -19.96 -8.10
C ALA A 462 -12.64 -19.01 -8.85
N GLN A 463 -13.91 -18.94 -8.45
CA GLN A 463 -14.87 -18.05 -9.07
C GLN A 463 -14.46 -16.58 -8.92
N ALA A 464 -14.02 -16.17 -7.72
CA ALA A 464 -13.55 -14.81 -7.47
C ALA A 464 -12.30 -14.48 -8.32
N TYR A 465 -11.36 -15.41 -8.51
CA TYR A 465 -10.23 -15.21 -9.44
C TYR A 465 -10.67 -15.10 -10.92
N ILE A 466 -11.66 -15.89 -11.34
CA ILE A 466 -12.22 -15.79 -12.71
C ILE A 466 -12.89 -14.43 -12.90
N ASP A 467 -13.64 -13.96 -11.90
CA ASP A 467 -14.30 -12.65 -11.96
C ASP A 467 -13.27 -11.51 -11.94
N ALA A 468 -12.18 -11.65 -11.18
CA ALA A 468 -11.03 -10.74 -11.25
C ALA A 468 -10.39 -10.73 -12.65
N ALA A 469 -10.19 -11.89 -13.27
CA ALA A 469 -9.56 -11.98 -14.58
C ALA A 469 -10.35 -11.24 -15.67
N LYS A 470 -11.70 -11.29 -15.64
CA LYS A 470 -12.57 -10.62 -16.63
C LYS A 470 -12.39 -9.11 -16.71
N ASP A 471 -11.85 -8.48 -15.67
CA ASP A 471 -11.61 -7.05 -15.60
C ASP A 471 -10.26 -6.61 -16.19
N PHE A 472 -9.41 -7.56 -16.60
CA PHE A 472 -8.13 -7.29 -17.21
C PHE A 472 -8.13 -7.55 -18.73
N PRO A 473 -7.32 -6.79 -19.50
CA PRO A 473 -6.95 -7.17 -20.86
C PRO A 473 -6.27 -8.55 -20.91
N GLU A 474 -6.44 -9.30 -22.00
CA GLU A 474 -5.88 -10.66 -22.11
C GLU A 474 -4.34 -10.69 -22.22
N ASP A 475 -3.71 -9.55 -22.47
CA ASP A 475 -2.25 -9.35 -22.50
C ASP A 475 -1.68 -8.75 -21.21
N GLU A 476 -2.50 -8.63 -20.15
CA GLU A 476 -2.08 -8.24 -18.81
C GLU A 476 -1.60 -9.47 -18.00
N GLU A 477 -0.48 -9.36 -17.29
CA GLU A 477 0.05 -10.49 -16.51
C GLU A 477 -0.87 -10.96 -15.38
N LYS A 478 -1.63 -10.04 -14.75
CA LYS A 478 -2.61 -10.38 -13.72
C LYS A 478 -3.75 -11.24 -14.26
N TYR A 479 -4.14 -11.06 -15.53
CA TYR A 479 -5.10 -11.94 -16.20
C TYR A 479 -4.65 -13.40 -16.15
N ALA A 480 -3.43 -13.67 -16.61
CA ALA A 480 -2.86 -15.03 -16.58
C ALA A 480 -2.64 -15.54 -15.15
N ALA A 481 -2.18 -14.68 -14.24
CA ALA A 481 -1.97 -15.05 -12.85
C ALA A 481 -3.28 -15.48 -12.15
N PHE A 482 -4.38 -14.76 -12.41
CA PHE A 482 -5.69 -15.07 -11.82
C PHE A 482 -6.35 -16.28 -12.46
N LEU A 483 -6.22 -16.49 -13.77
CA LEU A 483 -6.62 -17.76 -14.39
C LEU A 483 -5.84 -18.95 -13.80
N ASN A 484 -4.54 -18.78 -13.54
CA ASN A 484 -3.73 -19.81 -12.89
C ASN A 484 -4.17 -20.05 -11.43
N GLY A 485 -4.43 -18.99 -10.67
CA GLY A 485 -4.97 -19.09 -9.31
C GLY A 485 -6.32 -19.82 -9.30
N ALA A 486 -7.22 -19.50 -10.24
CA ALA A 486 -8.47 -20.23 -10.39
C ALA A 486 -8.25 -21.71 -10.71
N LEU A 487 -7.30 -22.01 -11.61
CA LEU A 487 -6.96 -23.39 -12.00
C LEU A 487 -6.47 -24.21 -10.80
N GLU A 488 -5.55 -23.67 -10.01
CA GLU A 488 -5.06 -24.34 -8.79
C GLU A 488 -6.19 -24.67 -7.82
N ASN A 489 -7.12 -23.73 -7.62
CA ASN A 489 -8.24 -23.92 -6.70
C ASN A 489 -9.23 -24.97 -7.21
N ILE A 490 -9.62 -24.95 -8.50
CA ILE A 490 -10.55 -25.95 -9.05
C ILE A 490 -9.93 -27.35 -9.14
N MET A 491 -8.61 -27.44 -9.37
CA MET A 491 -7.87 -28.70 -9.38
C MET A 491 -7.86 -29.33 -7.99
N ARG A 492 -7.64 -28.54 -6.94
CA ARG A 492 -7.69 -28.98 -5.54
C ARG A 492 -9.10 -29.36 -5.09
N ALA A 493 -10.11 -28.60 -5.50
CA ALA A 493 -11.52 -28.88 -5.18
C ALA A 493 -12.11 -30.06 -5.98
N GLY A 494 -11.38 -30.57 -6.97
CA GLY A 494 -11.85 -31.63 -7.85
C GLY A 494 -13.02 -31.20 -8.74
N ALA A 495 -12.91 -30.10 -9.46
CA ALA A 495 -13.93 -29.65 -10.40
C ALA A 495 -14.08 -30.61 -11.60
N PRO A 496 -15.19 -30.51 -12.38
CA PRO A 496 -15.37 -31.32 -13.58
C PRO A 496 -14.21 -31.22 -14.58
N VAL A 497 -13.83 -32.33 -15.20
CA VAL A 497 -12.73 -32.41 -16.18
C VAL A 497 -12.88 -31.35 -17.28
N LYS A 498 -14.09 -31.14 -17.82
CA LYS A 498 -14.35 -30.12 -18.85
C LYS A 498 -13.97 -28.70 -18.39
N THR A 499 -14.24 -28.37 -17.13
CA THR A 499 -13.97 -27.05 -16.56
C THR A 499 -12.47 -26.82 -16.41
N GLN A 500 -11.74 -27.84 -15.94
CA GLN A 500 -10.28 -27.79 -15.84
C GLN A 500 -9.63 -27.61 -17.22
N LEU A 501 -10.03 -28.41 -18.20
CA LEU A 501 -9.48 -28.33 -19.56
C LEU A 501 -9.78 -27.01 -20.26
N GLN A 502 -10.98 -26.44 -20.03
CA GLN A 502 -11.35 -25.14 -20.58
C GLN A 502 -10.45 -24.04 -20.00
N LEU A 503 -10.24 -24.03 -18.68
CA LEU A 503 -9.41 -23.03 -18.02
C LEU A 503 -7.92 -23.19 -18.40
N MET A 504 -7.42 -24.42 -18.54
CA MET A 504 -6.06 -24.68 -19.04
C MET A 504 -5.86 -24.15 -20.48
N LYS A 505 -6.87 -24.29 -21.34
CA LYS A 505 -6.85 -23.73 -22.71
C LYS A 505 -6.78 -22.20 -22.68
N GLU A 506 -7.61 -21.55 -21.87
CA GLU A 506 -7.60 -20.09 -21.71
C GLU A 506 -6.27 -19.58 -21.15
N LEU A 507 -5.74 -20.23 -20.11
CA LEU A 507 -4.47 -19.90 -19.49
C LEU A 507 -3.29 -20.05 -20.47
N ARG A 508 -3.30 -21.07 -21.34
CA ARG A 508 -2.28 -21.22 -22.39
C ARG A 508 -2.33 -20.08 -23.40
N ALA A 509 -3.53 -19.66 -23.81
CA ALA A 509 -3.69 -18.52 -24.70
C ALA A 509 -3.20 -17.23 -24.04
N ALA A 510 -3.55 -17.01 -22.77
CA ALA A 510 -3.09 -15.88 -21.96
C ALA A 510 -1.55 -15.83 -21.89
N LEU A 511 -0.91 -16.96 -21.57
CA LEU A 511 0.56 -17.04 -21.44
C LEU A 511 1.27 -16.58 -22.72
N SER A 512 0.73 -16.87 -23.90
CA SER A 512 1.30 -16.42 -25.17
C SER A 512 1.17 -14.91 -25.39
N ARG A 513 0.06 -14.31 -24.94
CA ARG A 513 -0.24 -12.89 -25.12
C ARG A 513 0.60 -12.02 -24.20
N ILE A 514 0.72 -12.40 -22.93
CA ILE A 514 1.44 -11.60 -21.93
C ILE A 514 2.94 -11.48 -22.24
N GLN A 515 3.55 -12.40 -23.00
CA GLN A 515 4.99 -12.35 -23.30
C GLN A 515 5.44 -11.06 -23.98
N LYS A 516 4.57 -10.44 -24.79
CA LYS A 516 4.90 -9.24 -25.57
C LYS A 516 5.29 -8.05 -24.68
N ILE A 517 4.63 -7.90 -23.54
CA ILE A 517 4.85 -6.80 -22.59
C ILE A 517 5.57 -7.33 -21.34
N TRP A 518 5.13 -8.47 -20.82
CA TRP A 518 5.46 -8.94 -19.47
C TRP A 518 6.50 -10.05 -19.44
N GLY A 519 7.13 -10.40 -20.56
CA GLY A 519 8.13 -11.48 -20.64
C GLY A 519 9.35 -11.26 -19.73
N ASN A 520 9.73 -9.99 -19.47
CA ASN A 520 10.81 -9.62 -18.56
C ASN A 520 10.33 -8.83 -17.34
N SER A 521 9.04 -8.94 -17.01
CA SER A 521 8.51 -8.33 -15.78
C SER A 521 9.15 -8.93 -14.53
N ALA A 522 9.11 -8.21 -13.41
CA ALA A 522 9.58 -8.74 -12.12
C ALA A 522 8.91 -10.08 -11.78
N SER A 523 7.61 -10.24 -12.07
CA SER A 523 6.89 -11.49 -11.85
C SER A 523 7.40 -12.63 -12.74
N ALA A 524 7.62 -12.38 -14.03
CA ALA A 524 8.17 -13.38 -14.96
C ALA A 524 9.54 -13.86 -14.52
N VAL A 525 10.40 -12.92 -14.15
CA VAL A 525 11.76 -13.17 -13.71
C VAL A 525 11.79 -13.93 -12.39
N SER A 526 10.83 -13.67 -11.49
CA SER A 526 10.62 -14.40 -10.23
C SER A 526 9.93 -15.76 -10.41
N GLY A 527 9.66 -16.21 -11.64
CA GLY A 527 9.25 -17.58 -11.93
C GLY A 527 7.76 -17.78 -12.22
N ARG A 528 6.97 -16.71 -12.39
CA ARG A 528 5.53 -16.78 -12.77
C ARG A 528 5.28 -17.77 -13.92
N ASP A 529 6.03 -17.64 -15.01
CA ASP A 529 5.84 -18.46 -16.21
C ASP A 529 6.16 -19.93 -15.96
N GLY A 530 7.10 -20.22 -15.04
CA GLY A 530 7.41 -21.59 -14.63
C GLY A 530 6.26 -22.23 -13.86
N ILE A 531 5.63 -21.48 -12.96
CA ILE A 531 4.46 -21.94 -12.18
C ILE A 531 3.28 -22.24 -13.12
N ILE A 532 2.97 -21.31 -14.03
CA ILE A 532 1.89 -21.50 -15.02
C ILE A 532 2.17 -22.74 -15.89
N LYS A 533 3.40 -22.89 -16.40
CA LYS A 533 3.78 -24.05 -17.21
C LYS A 533 3.65 -25.36 -16.44
N ARG A 534 4.01 -25.39 -15.15
CA ARG A 534 3.84 -26.57 -14.28
C ARG A 534 2.38 -26.99 -14.20
N ASN A 535 1.47 -26.06 -13.94
CA ASN A 535 0.04 -26.39 -13.86
C ASN A 535 -0.54 -26.84 -15.21
N LEU A 536 -0.02 -26.33 -16.34
CA LEU A 536 -0.41 -26.78 -17.67
C LEU A 536 0.14 -28.16 -18.07
N GLN A 537 1.15 -28.70 -17.36
CA GLN A 537 1.69 -30.05 -17.64
C GLN A 537 0.70 -31.17 -17.33
N TYR A 538 -0.36 -30.88 -16.58
CA TYR A 538 -1.42 -31.80 -16.22
C TYR A 538 -2.45 -32.00 -17.34
N GLU A 539 -2.53 -31.08 -18.30
CA GLU A 539 -3.53 -31.15 -19.38
C GLU A 539 -3.41 -32.41 -20.27
N PRO A 540 -2.20 -32.81 -20.73
CA PRO A 540 -2.05 -34.03 -21.52
C PRO A 540 -2.51 -35.29 -20.78
N GLN A 541 -2.30 -35.34 -19.46
CA GLN A 541 -2.71 -36.47 -18.63
C GLN A 541 -4.24 -36.59 -18.57
N LEU A 542 -4.96 -35.48 -18.31
CA LEU A 542 -6.43 -35.47 -18.36
C LEU A 542 -6.98 -35.87 -19.73
N ARG A 543 -6.37 -35.36 -20.80
CA ARG A 543 -6.76 -35.72 -22.18
C ARG A 543 -6.55 -37.21 -22.44
N GLN A 544 -5.48 -37.80 -21.91
CA GLN A 544 -5.24 -39.22 -22.01
C GLN A 544 -6.27 -40.05 -21.23
N LEU A 545 -6.65 -39.61 -20.03
CA LEU A 545 -7.70 -40.26 -19.23
C LEU A 545 -9.07 -40.24 -19.95
N LEU A 546 -9.42 -39.11 -20.57
CA LEU A 546 -10.62 -39.00 -21.43
C LEU A 546 -10.54 -39.93 -22.63
N ALA A 547 -9.40 -39.97 -23.32
CA ALA A 547 -9.21 -40.81 -24.51
C ALA A 547 -9.29 -42.32 -24.19
N LYS A 548 -8.86 -42.72 -22.98
CA LYS A 548 -8.98 -44.10 -22.47
C LYS A 548 -10.38 -44.42 -21.93
N GLY A 549 -11.28 -43.42 -21.81
CA GLY A 549 -12.59 -43.57 -21.18
C GLY A 549 -12.51 -43.83 -19.67
N THR A 550 -11.37 -43.55 -19.03
CA THR A 550 -11.18 -43.73 -17.57
C THR A 550 -11.95 -42.67 -16.77
N VAL A 551 -12.15 -41.50 -17.37
CA VAL A 551 -13.00 -40.42 -16.85
C VAL A 551 -13.86 -39.86 -17.98
N THR A 552 -14.99 -39.26 -17.63
CA THR A 552 -15.85 -38.47 -18.54
C THR A 552 -15.59 -36.97 -18.38
N GLN A 553 -16.20 -36.16 -19.25
CA GLN A 553 -16.11 -34.70 -19.15
C GLN A 553 -16.79 -34.13 -17.89
N GLU A 554 -17.79 -34.84 -17.36
CA GLU A 554 -18.57 -34.41 -16.19
C GLU A 554 -17.98 -34.92 -14.88
N ASP A 555 -17.07 -35.89 -14.93
CA ASP A 555 -16.46 -36.48 -13.74
C ASP A 555 -15.63 -35.43 -13.00
N ARG A 556 -15.74 -35.45 -11.67
CA ARG A 556 -14.93 -34.62 -10.77
C ARG A 556 -13.55 -35.26 -10.61
N TYR A 557 -12.49 -34.54 -10.94
CA TYR A 557 -11.13 -35.06 -10.90
C TYR A 557 -10.23 -34.22 -9.98
N ARG A 558 -9.77 -34.80 -8.87
CA ARG A 558 -8.91 -34.14 -7.90
C ARG A 558 -7.45 -34.54 -8.12
N TRP A 559 -6.57 -33.55 -8.10
CA TRP A 559 -5.12 -33.76 -8.17
C TRP A 559 -4.54 -33.95 -6.77
N SER A 560 -3.77 -35.02 -6.56
CA SER A 560 -3.02 -35.23 -5.33
C SER A 560 -1.63 -34.58 -5.43
N PRO A 561 -0.98 -34.25 -4.31
CA PRO A 561 0.41 -33.78 -4.31
C PRO A 561 1.43 -34.80 -4.87
N ALA A 562 1.01 -36.05 -5.10
CA ALA A 562 1.83 -37.13 -5.64
C ALA A 562 1.68 -37.31 -7.17
N ASP A 563 0.75 -36.58 -7.80
CA ASP A 563 0.52 -36.55 -9.25
C ASP A 563 1.30 -35.41 -9.91
#